data_AF-A0A915IKK2-F1
#
_entry.id   AF-A0A915IKK2-F1
#
_cell.length_a   1.000
_cell.length_b   1.000
_cell.length_c   1.000
_cell.angle_alpha   90.00
_cell.angle_beta   90.00
_cell.angle_gamma   90.00
#
_symmetry.space_group_name_H-M   'P 1'
#
loop_
_entity.id
_entity.type
_entity.pdbx_description
1 polymer ?
#
loop_
_entity_poly.entity_id
_entity_poly.type
_entity_poly.pdbx_seq_one_letter_code
_entity_poly.pdbx_strand_id
1 'polypeptide(L)'
;METGTVAAIDHKSTISDLGDTGGCPPNVGQCLNVGGTIVWNATKFEDYCPLALVGNFTGHIMKDHIIVDEIQGAFQLVVLISTCHLENAYSTEQGPVLQFGNNDQQFLPQNRASDFTVTPSDKDPLNPKLQFLYDKIMEQESQIFKTMWTELCRSAKQHLSLIWQLLKLDPTLGARALLLRNDIIASFAGQALMVWECEKIVPEHIFWDYQIATIM
;
A
#
# COMPACT_ATOMS: atom_id res chain seq x y z
N MET A 1 -46.61 10.15 30.53
CA MET A 1 -45.32 10.85 30.52
C MET A 1 -44.40 10.06 29.62
N GLU A 2 -43.88 10.70 28.59
CA GLU A 2 -42.89 10.10 27.69
C GLU A 2 -41.50 10.49 28.19
N THR A 3 -40.56 9.57 28.08
CA THR A 3 -39.17 9.75 28.50
C THR A 3 -38.28 9.60 27.28
N GLY A 4 -37.30 10.48 27.13
CA GLY A 4 -36.38 10.50 26.01
C GLY A 4 -35.07 11.16 26.38
N THR A 5 -34.25 11.42 25.37
CA THR A 5 -32.91 11.98 25.49
C THR A 5 -32.84 13.42 24.98
N VAL A 6 -32.11 14.26 25.71
CA VAL A 6 -31.76 15.63 25.32
C VAL A 6 -30.24 15.74 25.39
N ALA A 7 -29.62 16.21 24.32
CA ALA A 7 -28.18 16.41 24.24
C ALA A 7 -27.85 17.83 23.78
N ALA A 8 -26.67 18.34 24.14
CA ALA A 8 -26.19 19.63 23.67
C ALA A 8 -25.22 19.46 22.51
N ILE A 9 -25.34 20.33 21.51
CA ILE A 9 -24.35 20.55 20.46
C ILE A 9 -23.67 21.89 20.75
N ASP A 10 -22.34 21.85 20.88
CA ASP A 10 -21.47 23.01 21.10
C ASP A 10 -21.85 23.88 22.30
N HIS A 11 -22.39 23.27 23.37
CA HIS A 11 -22.83 23.94 24.60
C HIS A 11 -23.90 25.04 24.43
N LYS A 12 -24.42 25.26 23.21
CA LYS A 12 -25.31 26.38 22.89
C LYS A 12 -26.68 25.93 22.40
N SER A 13 -26.72 24.84 21.65
CA SER A 13 -27.95 24.31 21.06
C SER A 13 -28.28 22.96 21.66
N THR A 14 -29.57 22.65 21.76
CA THR A 14 -30.04 21.36 22.26
C THR A 14 -30.75 20.60 21.15
N ILE A 15 -30.56 19.28 21.15
CA ILE A 15 -31.31 18.35 20.32
C ILE A 15 -32.04 17.35 21.22
N SER A 16 -33.23 16.92 20.80
CA SER A 16 -34.01 15.92 21.51
C SER A 16 -34.71 14.96 20.55
N ASP A 17 -34.89 13.72 21.01
CA ASP A 17 -35.74 12.70 20.37
C ASP A 17 -37.24 12.86 20.70
N LEU A 18 -37.59 13.76 21.64
CA LEU A 18 -38.97 14.04 22.05
C LEU A 18 -39.61 15.20 21.27
N GLY A 19 -38.83 15.96 20.50
CA GLY A 19 -39.32 17.08 19.72
C GLY A 19 -38.27 18.16 19.47
N ASP A 20 -38.70 19.24 18.83
CA ASP A 20 -37.82 20.36 18.51
C ASP A 20 -37.36 21.09 19.78
N THR A 21 -36.05 21.18 19.99
CA THR A 21 -35.45 21.98 21.07
C THR A 21 -34.58 23.11 20.51
N GLY A 22 -34.73 23.41 19.22
CA GLY A 22 -34.01 24.46 18.52
C GLY A 22 -34.19 25.83 19.19
N GLY A 23 -33.07 26.46 19.56
CA GLY A 23 -33.06 27.77 20.21
C GLY A 23 -33.23 27.75 21.74
N CYS A 24 -33.48 26.58 22.34
CA CYS A 24 -33.50 26.43 23.79
C CYS A 24 -32.07 26.18 24.33
N PRO A 25 -31.57 27.05 25.22
CA PRO A 25 -30.22 26.89 25.76
C PRO A 25 -30.16 25.74 26.77
N PRO A 26 -29.11 24.91 26.75
CA PRO A 26 -29.04 23.68 27.55
C PRO A 26 -29.09 23.94 29.06
N ASN A 27 -28.52 25.05 29.53
CA ASN A 27 -28.46 25.44 30.95
C ASN A 27 -29.81 25.79 31.58
N VAL A 28 -30.89 25.97 30.80
CA VAL A 28 -32.21 26.34 31.31
C VAL A 28 -33.00 25.13 31.83
N GLY A 29 -32.71 23.92 31.35
CA GLY A 29 -33.38 22.70 31.83
C GLY A 29 -34.79 22.49 31.28
N GLN A 30 -35.26 23.34 30.38
CA GLN A 30 -36.60 23.24 29.81
C GLN A 30 -36.71 23.95 28.46
N CYS A 31 -37.59 23.44 27.59
CA CYS A 31 -37.97 24.04 26.32
C CYS A 31 -39.50 24.05 26.19
N LEU A 32 -40.05 25.23 25.89
CA LEU A 32 -41.50 25.44 25.75
C LEU A 32 -41.88 25.38 24.27
N ASN A 33 -42.60 24.35 23.87
CA ASN A 33 -43.11 24.19 22.51
C ASN A 33 -44.64 24.28 22.46
N VAL A 34 -45.18 24.52 21.26
CA VAL A 34 -46.63 24.59 21.02
C VAL A 34 -47.33 23.26 21.36
N GLY A 35 -46.62 22.13 21.23
CA GLY A 35 -47.14 20.79 21.51
C GLY A 35 -46.86 20.25 22.91
N GLY A 36 -46.09 20.95 23.75
CA GLY A 36 -45.71 20.48 25.08
C GLY A 36 -44.41 21.07 25.61
N THR A 37 -44.12 20.82 26.88
CA THR A 37 -42.87 21.26 27.53
C THR A 37 -41.92 20.08 27.68
N ILE A 38 -40.72 20.21 27.12
CA ILE A 38 -39.63 19.24 27.32
C ILE A 38 -38.80 19.73 28.49
N VAL A 39 -38.54 18.87 29.48
CA VAL A 39 -37.79 19.21 30.69
C VAL A 39 -36.65 18.22 30.86
N TRP A 40 -35.46 18.74 31.19
CA TRP A 40 -34.25 17.95 31.39
C TRP A 40 -33.43 18.49 32.56
N ASN A 41 -32.42 17.74 32.99
CA ASN A 41 -31.54 18.16 34.07
C ASN A 41 -30.40 19.06 33.54
N ALA A 42 -30.51 20.37 33.76
CA ALA A 42 -29.51 21.36 33.33
C ALA A 42 -28.10 21.17 33.92
N THR A 43 -27.96 20.38 34.99
CA THR A 43 -26.67 20.15 35.67
C THR A 43 -25.93 18.89 35.20
N LYS A 44 -26.59 18.02 34.43
CA LYS A 44 -26.03 16.77 33.91
C LYS A 44 -26.04 16.78 32.39
N PHE A 45 -25.45 17.81 31.80
CA PHE A 45 -25.19 17.81 30.36
C PHE A 45 -23.91 17.07 30.06
N GLU A 46 -24.02 16.01 29.27
CA GLU A 46 -22.88 15.41 28.59
C GLU A 46 -22.83 15.96 27.16
N ASP A 47 -21.63 16.28 26.71
CA ASP A 47 -21.40 16.64 25.31
C ASP A 47 -21.75 15.44 24.42
N TYR A 48 -22.54 15.69 23.38
CA TYR A 48 -22.86 14.66 22.42
C TYR A 48 -21.62 14.30 21.59
N CYS A 49 -21.07 13.10 21.80
CA CYS A 49 -20.03 12.55 20.94
C CYS A 49 -20.62 11.58 19.91
N PRO A 50 -20.46 11.82 18.60
CA PRO A 50 -20.95 10.91 17.57
C PRO A 50 -20.07 9.66 17.38
N LEU A 51 -18.94 9.58 18.07
CA LEU A 51 -17.98 8.48 17.98
C LEU A 51 -18.22 7.46 19.10
N ALA A 52 -18.16 6.18 18.75
CA ALA A 52 -18.21 5.08 19.70
C ALA A 52 -16.92 4.25 19.60
N LEU A 53 -16.37 3.85 20.74
CA LEU A 53 -15.19 2.99 20.78
C LEU A 53 -15.53 1.59 20.25
N VAL A 54 -14.86 1.17 19.19
CA VAL A 54 -15.01 -0.18 18.61
C VAL A 54 -14.10 -1.19 19.32
N GLY A 55 -12.88 -0.78 19.67
CA GLY A 55 -11.90 -1.63 20.35
C GLY A 55 -10.48 -1.07 20.25
N ASN A 56 -9.57 -1.73 20.96
CA ASN A 56 -8.14 -1.42 20.94
C ASN A 56 -7.41 -2.58 20.25
N PHE A 57 -6.56 -2.25 19.28
CA PHE A 57 -5.84 -3.23 18.48
C PHE A 57 -4.39 -2.85 18.32
N THR A 58 -3.54 -3.83 18.04
CA THR A 58 -2.16 -3.56 17.67
C THR A 58 -2.04 -3.46 16.16
N GLY A 59 -1.52 -2.34 15.68
CA GLY A 59 -1.30 -2.12 14.25
C GLY A 59 0.17 -2.01 13.91
N HIS A 60 0.51 -2.24 12.66
CA HIS A 60 1.81 -1.91 12.10
C HIS A 60 1.65 -1.08 10.82
N ILE A 61 2.68 -0.31 10.50
CA ILE A 61 2.66 0.50 9.29
C ILE A 61 3.24 -0.31 8.14
N MET A 62 2.50 -0.36 7.05
CA MET A 62 2.98 -0.88 5.79
C MET A 62 2.76 0.16 4.71
N LYS A 63 3.87 0.69 4.17
CA LYS A 63 3.88 1.83 3.24
C LYS A 63 3.24 3.07 3.88
N ASP A 64 2.02 3.40 3.49
CA ASP A 64 1.23 4.56 3.96
C ASP A 64 -0.08 4.12 4.64
N HIS A 65 -0.25 2.82 4.87
CA HIS A 65 -1.41 2.26 5.55
C HIS A 65 -1.04 1.74 6.93
N ILE A 66 -1.96 1.93 7.86
CA ILE A 66 -1.96 1.26 9.15
C ILE A 66 -2.73 -0.02 9.00
N ILE A 67 -2.03 -1.13 9.19
CA ILE A 67 -2.53 -2.48 9.04
C ILE A 67 -2.83 -3.03 10.42
N VAL A 68 -4.07 -3.49 10.61
CA VAL A 68 -4.53 -4.15 11.84
C VAL A 68 -4.98 -5.55 11.45
N ASP A 69 -4.14 -6.54 11.74
CA ASP A 69 -4.35 -7.92 11.30
C ASP A 69 -5.58 -8.54 11.99
N GLU A 70 -5.84 -8.18 13.25
CA GLU A 70 -6.92 -8.74 14.06
C GLU A 70 -8.31 -8.45 13.48
N ILE A 71 -8.47 -7.31 12.81
CA ILE A 71 -9.72 -6.91 12.13
C ILE A 71 -9.61 -6.96 10.61
N GLN A 72 -8.48 -7.42 10.08
CA GLN A 72 -8.19 -7.46 8.66
C GLN A 72 -8.45 -6.11 7.99
N GLY A 73 -8.03 -5.03 8.64
CA GLY A 73 -8.29 -3.65 8.24
C GLY A 73 -7.01 -2.94 7.84
N ALA A 74 -7.05 -2.21 6.73
CA ALA A 74 -6.02 -1.26 6.35
C ALA A 74 -6.62 0.15 6.29
N PHE A 75 -5.91 1.09 6.91
CA PHE A 75 -6.39 2.45 7.09
C PHE A 75 -5.36 3.46 6.62
N GLN A 76 -5.81 4.42 5.81
CA GLN A 76 -4.99 5.54 5.40
C GLN A 76 -5.33 6.75 6.25
N LEU A 77 -4.31 7.36 6.88
CA LEU A 77 -4.50 8.53 7.72
C LEU A 77 -4.67 9.80 6.88
N VAL A 78 -5.63 10.64 7.25
CA VAL A 78 -5.93 11.89 6.53
C VAL A 78 -5.60 13.12 7.38
N VAL A 79 -6.27 13.27 8.52
CA VAL A 79 -6.26 14.50 9.33
C VAL A 79 -6.33 14.17 10.80
N LEU A 80 -5.60 14.94 11.62
CA LEU A 80 -5.74 14.93 13.07
C LEU A 80 -7.06 15.60 13.47
N ILE A 81 -7.85 14.94 14.32
CA ILE A 81 -9.09 15.45 14.88
C ILE A 81 -8.98 15.59 16.39
N SER A 82 -9.65 16.61 16.94
CA SER A 82 -9.70 16.90 18.38
C SER A 82 -11.12 16.85 18.96
N THR A 83 -12.05 16.19 18.24
CA THR A 83 -13.45 16.02 18.67
C THR A 83 -13.57 15.04 19.82
N CYS A 84 -14.58 15.23 20.69
CA CYS A 84 -14.87 14.33 21.82
C CYS A 84 -13.74 14.18 22.86
N HIS A 85 -12.94 15.23 23.09
CA HIS A 85 -11.76 15.18 23.97
C HIS A 85 -10.75 14.08 23.62
N LEU A 86 -10.75 13.62 22.36
CA LEU A 86 -9.78 12.65 21.88
C LEU A 86 -8.47 13.39 21.58
N GLU A 87 -7.41 12.98 22.29
CA GLU A 87 -6.04 13.36 21.95
C GLU A 87 -5.45 12.35 20.96
N ASN A 88 -4.63 12.83 20.02
CA ASN A 88 -3.93 12.00 19.02
C ASN A 88 -4.85 11.12 18.16
N ALA A 89 -6.05 11.61 17.85
CA ALA A 89 -6.99 10.92 16.99
C ALA A 89 -6.85 11.39 15.54
N TYR A 90 -6.85 10.46 14.59
CA TYR A 90 -6.78 10.73 13.16
C TYR A 90 -8.00 10.16 12.46
N SER A 91 -8.60 10.94 11.58
CA SER A 91 -9.58 10.43 10.61
C SER A 91 -8.87 9.62 9.55
N THR A 92 -9.57 8.60 9.06
CA THR A 92 -9.11 7.76 7.94
C THR A 92 -9.97 7.98 6.71
N GLU A 93 -9.44 7.65 5.52
CA GLU A 93 -10.24 7.67 4.28
C GLU A 93 -11.38 6.65 4.32
N GLN A 94 -11.21 5.58 5.10
CA GLN A 94 -12.18 4.50 5.23
C GLN A 94 -13.33 4.85 6.18
N GLY A 95 -13.23 5.97 6.92
CA GLY A 95 -14.28 6.48 7.81
C GLY A 95 -14.00 6.33 9.31
N PRO A 96 -13.45 5.21 9.83
CA PRO A 96 -13.09 5.10 11.22
C PRO A 96 -12.07 6.14 11.67
N VAL A 97 -12.14 6.50 12.95
CA VAL A 97 -11.14 7.33 13.61
C VAL A 97 -10.19 6.41 14.37
N LEU A 98 -8.90 6.63 14.22
CA LEU A 98 -7.86 5.90 14.95
C LEU A 98 -7.23 6.81 16.00
N GLN A 99 -7.25 6.37 17.26
CA GLN A 99 -6.56 7.04 18.35
C GLN A 99 -5.25 6.33 18.65
N PHE A 100 -4.16 7.09 18.77
CA PHE A 100 -2.82 6.57 19.06
C PHE A 100 -2.36 6.95 20.47
N GLY A 101 -1.55 6.07 21.07
CA GLY A 101 -0.88 6.38 22.32
C GLY A 101 0.22 7.43 22.13
N ASN A 102 0.58 8.15 23.19
CA ASN A 102 1.63 9.19 23.15
C ASN A 102 2.99 8.65 22.68
N ASN A 103 3.27 7.37 22.87
CA ASN A 103 4.52 6.74 22.44
C ASN A 103 4.54 6.38 20.95
N ASP A 104 3.38 6.36 20.29
CA ASP A 104 3.22 5.84 18.92
C ASP A 104 3.33 6.95 17.85
N GLN A 105 3.48 8.21 18.28
CA GLN A 105 3.53 9.39 17.40
C GLN A 105 4.76 9.44 16.47
N GLN A 106 5.83 8.68 16.76
CA GLN A 106 7.08 8.75 15.99
C GLN A 106 6.93 8.23 14.55
N PHE A 107 5.85 7.52 14.25
CA PHE A 107 5.64 6.87 12.95
C PHE A 107 4.49 7.47 12.15
N LEU A 108 3.88 8.56 12.61
CA LEU A 108 2.71 9.17 11.98
C LEU A 108 3.12 10.31 11.01
N PRO A 109 2.45 10.45 9.85
CA PRO A 109 2.72 11.54 8.92
C PRO A 109 2.38 12.90 9.55
N GLN A 110 3.33 13.85 9.49
CA GLN A 110 3.15 15.18 10.06
C GLN A 110 2.26 16.08 9.18
N ASN A 111 1.10 16.43 9.73
CA ASN A 111 0.29 17.64 9.50
C ASN A 111 -0.53 17.81 8.21
N ARG A 112 -1.87 17.77 8.40
CA ARG A 112 -2.79 18.88 8.07
C ARG A 112 -3.96 18.83 9.05
N ALA A 113 -3.98 19.71 10.05
CA ALA A 113 -5.19 19.94 10.85
C ALA A 113 -6.22 20.65 9.96
N SER A 114 -7.37 20.03 9.75
CA SER A 114 -8.47 20.57 8.94
C SER A 114 -9.74 20.51 9.78
N ASP A 115 -10.55 21.56 9.70
CA ASP A 115 -11.88 21.59 10.31
C ASP A 115 -12.73 20.50 9.63
N PHE A 116 -12.95 19.38 10.33
CA PHE A 116 -13.55 18.18 9.78
C PHE A 116 -15.07 18.35 9.74
N THR A 117 -15.60 18.82 8.61
CA THR A 117 -16.99 18.54 8.29
C THR A 117 -17.08 17.07 7.92
N VAL A 118 -17.70 16.27 8.79
CA VAL A 118 -18.11 14.89 8.49
C VAL A 118 -19.04 14.96 7.27
N THR A 119 -18.49 14.92 6.06
CA THR A 119 -19.29 14.46 4.93
C THR A 119 -19.61 13.00 5.26
N PRO A 120 -20.88 12.58 5.23
CA PRO A 120 -21.23 11.19 5.40
C PRO A 120 -20.65 10.43 4.21
N SER A 121 -19.37 10.08 4.30
CA SER A 121 -18.77 9.07 3.47
C SER A 121 -19.54 7.81 3.82
N ASP A 122 -20.18 7.23 2.80
CA ASP A 122 -20.88 5.96 2.92
C ASP A 122 -19.97 5.02 3.71
N LYS A 123 -20.44 4.64 4.91
CA LYS A 123 -19.73 3.74 5.82
C LYS A 123 -19.69 2.38 5.15
N ASP A 124 -18.78 2.18 4.21
CA ASP A 124 -18.57 0.89 3.57
C ASP A 124 -17.60 0.08 4.43
N PRO A 125 -18.09 -0.86 5.26
CA PRO A 125 -17.23 -1.71 6.08
C PRO A 125 -16.34 -2.63 5.23
N LEU A 126 -16.61 -2.76 3.93
CA LEU A 126 -15.83 -3.58 3.01
C LEU A 126 -14.55 -2.87 2.55
N ASN A 127 -14.55 -1.55 2.43
CA ASN A 127 -13.40 -0.76 1.97
C ASN A 127 -12.10 -1.07 2.75
N PRO A 128 -12.06 -1.00 4.11
CA PRO A 128 -10.84 -1.30 4.86
C PRO A 128 -10.37 -2.76 4.69
N LYS A 129 -11.29 -3.71 4.43
CA LYS A 129 -10.97 -5.12 4.19
C LYS A 129 -10.39 -5.36 2.81
N LEU A 130 -10.95 -4.72 1.78
CA LEU A 130 -10.40 -4.80 0.43
C LEU A 130 -9.01 -4.18 0.37
N GLN A 131 -8.81 -3.06 1.05
CA GLN A 131 -7.52 -2.41 1.16
C GLN A 131 -6.49 -3.33 1.85
N PHE A 132 -6.88 -3.99 2.94
CA PHE A 132 -6.05 -4.97 3.63
C PHE A 132 -5.65 -6.13 2.71
N LEU A 133 -6.60 -6.70 1.98
CA LEU A 133 -6.33 -7.81 1.06
C LEU A 133 -5.36 -7.39 -0.05
N TYR A 134 -5.57 -6.23 -0.65
CA TYR A 134 -4.67 -5.69 -1.67
C TYR A 134 -3.25 -5.54 -1.13
N ASP A 135 -3.10 -4.92 0.05
CA ASP A 135 -1.81 -4.68 0.66
C ASP A 135 -1.06 -5.97 1.02
N LYS A 136 -1.76 -6.98 1.57
CA LYS A 136 -1.17 -8.29 1.87
C LYS A 136 -0.77 -9.05 0.59
N ILE A 137 -1.56 -8.99 -0.48
CA ILE A 137 -1.20 -9.58 -1.78
C ILE A 137 0.06 -8.92 -2.32
N MET A 138 0.11 -7.59 -2.34
CA MET A 138 1.28 -6.84 -2.82
C MET A 138 2.54 -7.13 -1.99
N GLU A 139 2.39 -7.29 -0.68
CA GLU A 139 3.48 -7.71 0.21
C GLU A 139 4.01 -9.10 -0.18
N GLN A 140 3.11 -10.07 -0.32
CA GLN A 140 3.46 -11.45 -0.68
C GLN A 140 4.11 -11.53 -2.06
N GLU A 141 3.54 -10.86 -3.06
CA GLU A 141 4.12 -10.79 -4.41
C GLU A 141 5.55 -10.26 -4.35
N SER A 142 5.79 -9.16 -3.64
CA SER A 142 7.13 -8.58 -3.51
C SER A 142 8.13 -9.57 -2.92
N GLN A 143 7.76 -10.32 -1.88
CA GLN A 143 8.63 -11.30 -1.26
C GLN A 143 8.95 -12.48 -2.19
N ILE A 144 7.93 -12.97 -2.92
CA ILE A 144 8.10 -14.05 -3.90
C ILE A 144 9.03 -13.58 -5.03
N PHE A 145 8.79 -12.38 -5.57
CA PHE A 145 9.62 -11.82 -6.64
C PHE A 145 11.09 -11.63 -6.21
N LYS A 146 11.35 -11.14 -5.00
CA LYS A 146 12.72 -11.01 -4.46
C LYS A 146 13.45 -12.36 -4.42
N THR A 147 12.75 -13.40 -3.96
CA THR A 147 13.29 -14.74 -3.88
C THR A 147 13.59 -15.28 -5.28
N MET A 148 12.62 -15.20 -6.19
CA MET A 148 12.77 -15.62 -7.59
C MET A 148 13.95 -14.90 -8.27
N TRP A 149 14.11 -13.61 -8.04
CA TRP A 149 15.18 -12.81 -8.64
C TRP A 149 16.57 -13.24 -8.16
N THR A 150 16.67 -13.60 -6.87
CA THR A 150 17.90 -14.12 -6.28
C THR A 150 18.28 -15.47 -6.89
N GLU A 151 17.31 -16.34 -7.10
CA GLU A 151 17.52 -17.64 -7.74
C GLU A 151 17.89 -17.51 -9.22
N LEU A 152 17.23 -16.63 -9.97
CA LEU A 152 17.59 -16.33 -11.35
C LEU A 152 19.01 -15.76 -11.47
N CYS A 153 19.40 -14.85 -10.57
CA CYS A 153 20.75 -14.32 -10.53
C CYS A 153 21.79 -15.43 -10.27
N ARG A 154 21.50 -16.35 -9.34
CA ARG A 154 22.35 -17.51 -9.07
C ARG A 154 22.50 -18.40 -10.29
N SER A 155 21.40 -18.69 -10.99
CA SER A 155 21.41 -19.47 -12.23
C SER A 155 22.20 -18.77 -13.34
N ALA A 156 21.99 -17.47 -13.56
CA ALA A 156 22.73 -16.70 -14.55
C ALA A 156 24.24 -16.68 -14.27
N LYS A 157 24.65 -16.58 -13.00
CA LYS A 157 26.05 -16.67 -12.59
C LYS A 157 26.66 -18.03 -12.93
N GLN A 158 25.93 -19.13 -12.69
CA GLN A 158 26.38 -20.47 -13.04
C GLN A 158 26.52 -20.64 -14.56
N HIS A 159 25.54 -20.18 -15.34
CA HIS A 159 25.60 -20.19 -16.81
C HIS A 159 26.79 -19.39 -17.33
N LEU A 160 27.01 -18.17 -16.82
CA LEU A 160 28.18 -17.37 -17.20
C LEU A 160 29.48 -18.08 -16.86
N SER A 161 29.58 -18.75 -15.71
CA SER A 161 30.77 -19.52 -15.36
C SER A 161 31.06 -20.65 -16.35
N LEU A 162 30.03 -21.36 -16.82
CA LEU A 162 30.18 -22.42 -17.83
C LEU A 162 30.58 -21.84 -19.19
N ILE A 163 29.93 -20.76 -19.62
CA ILE A 163 30.27 -20.07 -20.87
C ILE A 163 31.70 -19.53 -20.81
N TRP A 164 32.15 -19.01 -19.66
CA TRP A 164 33.54 -18.59 -19.46
C TRP A 164 34.53 -19.73 -19.58
N GLN A 165 34.19 -20.93 -19.09
CA GLN A 165 35.03 -22.12 -19.29
C GLN A 165 35.05 -22.54 -20.76
N LEU A 166 33.91 -22.48 -21.44
CA LEU A 166 33.79 -22.76 -22.87
C LEU A 166 34.63 -21.79 -23.71
N LEU A 167 34.57 -20.48 -23.41
CA LEU A 167 35.38 -19.45 -24.07
C LEU A 167 36.87 -19.75 -23.98
N LYS A 168 37.37 -20.23 -22.83
CA LYS A 168 38.78 -20.58 -22.65
C LYS A 168 39.19 -21.81 -23.45
N LEU A 169 38.27 -22.73 -23.71
CA LEU A 169 38.51 -23.94 -24.50
C LEU A 169 38.44 -23.66 -26.00
N ASP A 170 37.35 -23.02 -26.43
CA ASP A 170 37.09 -22.56 -27.79
C ASP A 170 36.46 -21.16 -27.73
N PRO A 171 37.23 -20.11 -28.04
CA PRO A 171 36.73 -18.75 -27.96
C PRO A 171 35.60 -18.48 -28.96
N THR A 172 35.60 -19.13 -30.13
CA THR A 172 34.54 -18.96 -31.13
C THR A 172 33.25 -19.62 -30.65
N LEU A 173 33.30 -20.87 -30.21
CA LEU A 173 32.12 -21.58 -29.71
C LEU A 173 31.56 -20.91 -28.45
N GLY A 174 32.42 -20.48 -27.53
CA GLY A 174 32.02 -19.73 -26.34
C GLY A 174 31.39 -18.38 -26.67
N ALA A 175 31.94 -17.63 -27.63
CA ALA A 175 31.38 -16.35 -28.06
C ALA A 175 30.01 -16.53 -28.72
N ARG A 176 29.85 -17.58 -29.53
CA ARG A 176 28.56 -17.93 -30.15
C ARG A 176 27.50 -18.28 -29.11
N ALA A 177 27.87 -19.05 -28.09
CA ALA A 177 26.98 -19.38 -26.97
C ALA A 177 26.63 -18.14 -26.13
N LEU A 178 27.58 -17.24 -25.90
CA LEU A 178 27.39 -16.01 -25.12
C LEU A 178 26.49 -14.99 -25.84
N LEU A 179 26.75 -14.77 -27.13
CA LEU A 179 26.07 -13.74 -27.93
C LEU A 179 24.84 -14.27 -28.67
N LEU A 180 24.54 -15.56 -28.55
CA LEU A 180 23.44 -16.25 -29.21
C LEU A 180 23.44 -16.04 -30.73
N ARG A 181 24.63 -16.03 -31.33
CA ARG A 181 24.87 -15.82 -32.77
C ARG A 181 25.82 -16.90 -33.29
N ASN A 182 25.67 -17.31 -34.55
CA ASN A 182 26.49 -18.37 -35.16
C ASN A 182 27.43 -17.86 -36.28
N ASP A 183 27.25 -16.61 -36.69
CA ASP A 183 27.94 -15.93 -37.79
C ASP A 183 29.15 -15.14 -37.29
N ILE A 184 29.79 -15.58 -36.22
CA ILE A 184 30.94 -14.90 -35.63
C ILE A 184 32.10 -15.86 -35.43
N ILE A 185 33.30 -15.33 -35.46
CA ILE A 185 34.54 -15.92 -34.94
C ILE A 185 35.03 -15.04 -33.80
N ALA A 186 35.69 -15.67 -32.84
CA ALA A 186 36.31 -14.94 -31.74
C ALA A 186 37.66 -15.53 -31.33
N SER A 187 38.51 -14.68 -30.79
CA SER A 187 39.82 -15.05 -30.23
C SER A 187 40.17 -14.11 -29.08
N PHE A 188 41.01 -14.56 -28.14
CA PHE A 188 41.49 -13.71 -27.05
C PHE A 188 42.66 -12.83 -27.51
N ALA A 189 42.56 -11.53 -27.27
CA ALA A 189 43.69 -10.60 -27.22
C ALA A 189 43.97 -10.23 -25.76
N GLY A 190 44.87 -10.99 -25.14
CA GLY A 190 45.14 -10.86 -23.71
C GLY A 190 43.90 -11.20 -22.88
N GLN A 191 43.35 -10.21 -22.17
CA GLN A 191 42.15 -10.38 -21.34
C GLN A 191 40.84 -10.01 -22.06
N ALA A 192 40.93 -9.47 -23.28
CA ALA A 192 39.77 -9.08 -24.07
C ALA A 192 39.41 -10.18 -25.08
N LEU A 193 38.12 -10.33 -25.34
CA LEU A 193 37.60 -11.18 -26.40
C LEU A 193 37.40 -10.32 -27.65
N MET A 194 38.15 -10.60 -28.71
CA MET A 194 37.90 -9.99 -30.02
C MET A 194 36.90 -10.85 -30.77
N VAL A 195 35.89 -10.21 -31.36
CA VAL A 195 34.79 -10.86 -32.08
C VAL A 195 34.63 -10.19 -33.43
N TRP A 196 34.50 -11.00 -34.49
CA TRP A 196 34.32 -10.55 -35.87
C TRP A 196 33.24 -11.38 -36.55
N GLU A 197 32.48 -10.72 -37.43
CA GLU A 197 31.39 -11.33 -38.18
C GLU A 197 31.93 -12.08 -39.42
N CYS A 198 31.33 -13.24 -39.70
CA CYS A 198 31.61 -14.05 -40.86
C CYS A 198 30.65 -13.70 -42.00
N GLU A 199 31.19 -13.56 -43.20
CA GLU A 199 30.37 -13.46 -44.40
C GLU A 199 29.80 -14.83 -44.78
N LYS A 200 28.49 -14.87 -45.10
CA LYS A 200 27.84 -16.10 -45.54
C LYS A 200 28.14 -16.33 -47.02
N ILE A 201 28.89 -17.39 -47.30
CA ILE A 201 29.11 -17.88 -48.66
C ILE A 201 28.16 -19.05 -48.96
N VAL A 202 27.52 -19.04 -50.13
CA VAL A 202 26.72 -20.16 -50.64
C VAL A 202 27.57 -20.86 -51.71
N PRO A 203 28.16 -22.03 -51.41
CA PRO A 203 29.05 -22.69 -52.36
C PRO A 203 28.26 -23.31 -53.51
N GLU A 204 28.74 -23.12 -54.74
CA GLU A 204 28.19 -23.76 -55.93
C GLU A 204 28.61 -25.25 -55.99
N HIS A 205 29.85 -25.53 -55.61
CA HIS A 205 30.41 -26.89 -55.50
C HIS A 205 31.29 -27.02 -54.25
N ILE A 206 31.19 -28.16 -53.56
CA ILE A 206 32.05 -28.50 -52.41
C ILE A 206 32.81 -29.79 -52.74
N PHE A 207 34.14 -29.69 -52.80
CA PHE A 207 35.02 -30.84 -52.99
C PHE A 207 35.44 -31.38 -51.62
N TRP A 208 35.01 -32.60 -51.29
CA TRP A 208 35.25 -33.23 -50.00
C TRP A 208 36.50 -34.13 -49.97
N ASP A 209 37.15 -34.33 -51.11
CA ASP A 209 38.18 -35.34 -51.36
C ASP A 209 39.62 -34.86 -51.15
N TYR A 210 39.83 -33.63 -50.65
CA TYR A 210 41.15 -33.02 -50.37
C TYR A 210 42.16 -33.04 -51.55
N GLN A 211 41.73 -33.47 -52.73
CA GLN A 211 42.53 -33.39 -53.94
C GLN A 211 42.22 -32.06 -54.60
N ILE A 212 43.21 -31.18 -54.64
CA ILE A 212 43.12 -29.95 -55.43
C ILE A 212 43.13 -30.40 -56.89
N ALA A 213 41.94 -30.50 -57.49
CA ALA A 213 41.84 -30.73 -58.92
C ALA A 213 42.67 -29.64 -59.61
N THR A 214 43.73 -30.06 -60.30
CA THR A 214 44.56 -29.15 -61.09
C THR A 214 43.70 -28.75 -62.28
N ILE A 215 43.00 -27.62 -62.15
CA ILE A 215 42.15 -27.10 -63.22
C ILE A 215 43.11 -26.63 -64.33
N MET A 216 43.11 -27.34 -65.45
CA MET A 216 43.80 -26.98 -66.70
C MET A 216 42.82 -26.27 -67.63
#